data_AF-A0AAE3A9U6-F1
#
_entry.id   AF-A0AAE3A9U6-F1
#
_cell.length_a   1.000
_cell.length_b   1.000
_cell.length_c   1.000
_cell.angle_alpha   90.00
_cell.angle_beta   90.00
_cell.angle_gamma   90.00
#
_symmetry.space_group_name_H-M   'P 1'
#
loop_
_entity.id
_entity.type
_entity.pdbx_description
1 polymer ?
#
loop_
_entity_poly.entity_id
_entity_poly.type
_entity_poly.pdbx_seq_one_letter_code
_entity_poly.pdbx_strand_id
1 'polypeptide(L)'
;MVEFGEQLRRAREEKGMTQQSLAEQLYVTRQAVSRWECGDRYPDLLTTKKISQILEVSLDDLLSGKEMEKVVERNPVIEKKSVNNIMIALYAFVVISFFITIVDIIIRFPLQSEMIDYNDIQAIVINVLALLIQIVFFAYGFVNAIQGMLSPKRMGAVIVAFFAATCITGTGNMVINSNVQIVLWWIVLIIPNIVGAVVTFAYFVSGKKSKIYSIIIYLVAIWGMFRIIYSNYNLIVHANQYLSMNSTVRLVLEIAIHCLVIYQTYVLWIKRQNAIDIS
;
A
#
# COMPACT_ATOMS: atom_id res chain seq x y z
N MET A 1 30.21 16.13 4.19
CA MET A 1 29.24 15.15 4.71
C MET A 1 29.86 13.80 4.42
N VAL A 2 30.18 13.01 5.46
CA VAL A 2 30.91 11.74 5.29
C VAL A 2 29.90 10.69 4.83
N GLU A 3 30.19 10.01 3.72
CA GLU A 3 29.33 8.94 3.18
C GLU A 3 29.52 7.65 3.98
N PHE A 4 28.47 6.82 4.05
CA PHE A 4 28.43 5.52 4.72
C PHE A 4 29.67 4.66 4.46
N GLY A 5 30.15 4.62 3.21
CA GLY A 5 31.32 3.81 2.84
C GLY A 5 32.58 4.20 3.60
N GLU A 6 32.78 5.49 3.83
CA GLU A 6 33.91 6.03 4.60
C GLU A 6 33.75 5.76 6.10
N GLN A 7 32.53 5.90 6.65
CA GLN A 7 32.26 5.54 8.06
C GLN A 7 32.45 4.04 8.31
N LEU A 8 31.96 3.20 7.40
CA LEU A 8 32.15 1.75 7.43
C LEU A 8 33.63 1.38 7.40
N ARG A 9 34.38 1.98 6.47
CA ARG A 9 35.81 1.76 6.35
C ARG A 9 36.54 2.16 7.63
N ARG A 10 36.23 3.34 8.17
CA ARG A 10 36.84 3.85 9.40
C ARG A 10 36.56 2.93 10.59
N ALA A 11 35.29 2.59 10.83
CA ALA A 11 34.90 1.70 11.93
C ALA A 11 35.52 0.30 11.81
N ARG A 12 35.63 -0.22 10.58
CA ARG A 12 36.33 -1.49 10.30
C ARG A 12 37.82 -1.41 10.65
N GLU A 13 38.48 -0.33 10.25
CA GLU A 13 39.92 -0.10 10.49
C GLU A 13 40.21 0.13 11.98
N GLU A 14 39.33 0.83 12.71
CA GLU A 14 39.39 1.00 14.18
C GLU A 14 39.28 -0.34 14.93
N LYS A 15 38.49 -1.28 14.40
CA LYS A 15 38.40 -2.66 14.89
C LYS A 15 39.56 -3.57 14.43
N GLY A 16 40.50 -3.06 13.65
CA GLY A 16 41.64 -3.83 13.11
C GLY A 16 41.24 -4.92 12.12
N MET A 17 40.04 -4.84 11.54
CA MET A 17 39.51 -5.88 10.64
C MET A 17 39.91 -5.61 9.20
N THR A 18 40.15 -6.66 8.40
CA THR A 18 40.27 -6.54 6.95
C THR A 18 38.88 -6.62 6.28
N GLN A 19 38.76 -6.14 5.03
CA GLN A 19 37.52 -6.32 4.26
C GLN A 19 37.11 -7.80 4.15
N GLN A 20 38.08 -8.70 4.07
CA GLN A 20 37.87 -10.15 4.04
C GLN A 20 37.29 -10.65 5.37
N SER A 21 37.87 -10.22 6.50
CA SER A 21 37.42 -10.61 7.84
C SER A 21 35.98 -10.12 8.12
N LEU A 22 35.65 -8.89 7.73
CA LEU A 22 34.29 -8.37 7.86
C LEU A 22 33.30 -9.14 6.96
N ALA A 23 33.71 -9.48 5.73
CA ALA A 23 32.89 -10.25 4.81
C ALA A 23 32.56 -11.66 5.35
N GLU A 24 33.55 -12.32 5.96
CA GLU A 24 33.39 -13.65 6.58
C GLU A 24 32.38 -13.62 7.73
N GLN A 25 32.46 -12.64 8.63
CA GLN A 25 31.51 -12.52 9.74
C GLN A 25 30.08 -12.20 9.27
N LEU A 26 29.95 -11.49 8.15
CA LEU A 26 28.66 -11.12 7.55
C LEU A 26 28.09 -12.20 6.61
N TYR A 27 28.86 -13.25 6.30
CA TYR A 27 28.52 -14.27 5.30
C TYR A 27 28.24 -13.67 3.90
N VAL A 28 29.07 -12.70 3.50
CA VAL A 28 29.02 -12.05 2.18
C VAL A 28 30.37 -12.14 1.48
N THR A 29 30.45 -11.72 0.22
CA THR A 29 31.72 -11.68 -0.50
C THR A 29 32.53 -10.44 -0.11
N ARG A 30 33.86 -10.53 -0.13
CA ARG A 30 34.75 -9.36 0.03
C ARG A 30 34.42 -8.24 -0.96
N GLN A 31 34.02 -8.59 -2.18
CA GLN A 31 33.58 -7.64 -3.20
C GLN A 31 32.33 -6.86 -2.78
N ALA A 32 31.40 -7.47 -2.04
CA ALA A 32 30.25 -6.76 -1.50
C ALA A 32 30.70 -5.68 -0.50
N VAL A 33 31.57 -6.03 0.45
CA VAL A 33 32.16 -5.07 1.41
C VAL A 33 32.91 -3.95 0.69
N SER A 34 33.73 -4.28 -0.31
CA SER A 34 34.45 -3.26 -1.09
C SER A 34 33.49 -2.31 -1.82
N ARG A 35 32.40 -2.81 -2.41
CA ARG A 35 31.40 -1.96 -3.07
C ARG A 35 30.65 -1.08 -2.08
N TRP A 36 30.48 -1.51 -0.84
CA TRP A 36 29.90 -0.71 0.22
C TRP A 36 30.84 0.42 0.66
N GLU A 37 32.11 0.11 0.89
CA GLU A 37 33.13 1.11 1.25
C GLU A 37 33.36 2.15 0.14
N CYS A 38 33.24 1.74 -1.13
CA CYS A 38 33.36 2.66 -2.28
C CYS A 38 32.06 3.42 -2.61
N GLY A 39 30.96 3.24 -1.86
CA GLY A 39 29.67 3.90 -2.13
C GLY A 39 28.90 3.36 -3.35
N ASP A 40 29.42 2.35 -4.01
CA ASP A 40 28.90 1.74 -5.25
C ASP A 40 27.58 0.97 -5.01
N ARG A 41 27.41 0.43 -3.79
CA ARG A 41 26.20 -0.28 -3.38
C ARG A 41 25.98 -0.08 -1.88
N TYR A 42 24.74 -0.22 -1.42
CA TYR A 42 24.43 -0.21 0.02
C TYR A 42 24.05 -1.62 0.50
N PRO A 43 24.44 -2.01 1.73
CA PRO A 43 23.89 -3.19 2.39
C PRO A 43 22.39 -3.00 2.70
N ASP A 44 21.68 -4.12 2.88
CA ASP A 44 20.29 -4.07 3.37
C ASP A 44 20.24 -3.75 4.88
N LEU A 45 19.05 -3.49 5.43
CA LEU A 45 18.89 -3.06 6.82
C LEU A 45 19.41 -4.10 7.82
N LEU A 46 19.13 -5.40 7.58
CA LEU A 46 19.58 -6.48 8.45
C LEU A 46 21.10 -6.61 8.45
N THR A 47 21.71 -6.49 7.27
CA THR A 47 23.17 -6.51 7.09
C THR A 47 23.80 -5.28 7.73
N THR A 48 23.19 -4.10 7.58
CA THR A 48 23.70 -2.88 8.21
C THR A 48 23.64 -2.96 9.73
N LYS A 49 22.57 -3.57 10.28
CA LYS A 49 22.46 -3.85 11.71
C LYS A 49 23.50 -4.86 12.20
N LYS A 50 23.79 -5.89 11.40
CA LYS A 50 24.88 -6.82 11.72
C LYS A 50 26.24 -6.14 11.68
N ILE A 51 26.48 -5.26 10.70
CA ILE A 51 27.70 -4.45 10.61
C ILE A 51 27.87 -3.61 11.87
N SER A 52 26.82 -2.91 12.32
CA SER A 52 26.88 -2.08 13.53
C SER A 52 27.18 -2.91 14.78
N GLN A 53 26.61 -4.11 14.89
CA GLN A 53 26.89 -5.05 15.97
C GLN A 53 28.33 -5.58 15.95
N ILE A 54 28.84 -5.97 14.78
CA ILE A 54 30.21 -6.50 14.62
C ILE A 54 31.25 -5.43 14.92
N LEU A 55 31.01 -4.21 14.42
CA LEU A 55 31.92 -3.09 14.57
C LEU A 55 31.73 -2.34 15.90
N GLU A 56 30.72 -2.71 16.69
CA GLU A 56 30.37 -2.07 17.98
C GLU A 56 30.17 -0.56 17.88
N VAL A 57 29.58 -0.11 16.78
CA VAL A 57 29.20 1.28 16.56
C VAL A 57 27.68 1.41 16.49
N SER A 58 27.14 2.58 16.82
CA SER A 58 25.72 2.84 16.62
C SER A 58 25.39 2.85 15.11
N LEU A 59 24.13 2.60 14.77
CA LEU A 59 23.69 2.71 13.38
C LEU A 59 23.79 4.17 12.87
N ASP A 60 23.74 5.13 13.78
CA ASP A 60 23.81 6.58 13.56
C ASP A 60 25.23 7.02 13.24
N ASP A 61 26.21 6.37 13.89
CA ASP A 61 27.62 6.57 13.64
C ASP A 61 28.07 5.98 12.29
N LEU A 62 27.32 5.02 11.77
CA LEU A 62 27.62 4.28 10.55
C LEU A 62 26.84 4.83 9.33
N LEU A 63 25.61 5.31 9.53
CA LEU A 63 24.75 5.87 8.48
C LEU A 63 24.45 7.33 8.79
N SER A 64 24.68 8.21 7.82
CA SER A 64 24.02 9.52 7.88
C SER A 64 22.50 9.34 7.83
N GLY A 65 21.74 10.22 8.51
CA GLY A 65 20.27 10.12 8.56
C GLY A 65 19.59 10.06 7.18
N LYS A 66 20.23 10.61 6.13
CA LYS A 66 19.75 10.52 4.73
C LYS A 66 19.96 9.14 4.09
N GLU A 67 21.00 8.41 4.47
CA GLU A 67 21.31 7.08 3.94
C GLU A 67 20.44 6.02 4.60
N MET A 68 20.24 6.13 5.92
CA MET A 68 19.32 5.28 6.67
C MET A 68 17.91 5.33 6.07
N GLU A 69 17.44 6.53 5.69
CA GLU A 69 16.16 6.73 5.02
C GLU A 69 16.06 5.99 3.67
N LYS A 70 17.11 6.06 2.84
CA LYS A 70 17.13 5.37 1.54
C LYS A 70 17.05 3.85 1.70
N VAL A 71 17.74 3.30 2.70
CA VAL A 71 17.74 1.86 3.00
C VAL A 71 16.34 1.42 3.47
N VAL A 72 15.73 2.16 4.40
CA VAL A 72 14.39 1.85 4.92
C VAL A 72 13.34 1.86 3.81
N GLU A 73 13.38 2.86 2.92
CA GLU A 73 12.39 3.04 1.85
C GLU A 73 12.55 2.06 0.66
N ARG A 74 13.75 1.49 0.46
CA ARG A 74 13.98 0.50 -0.60
C ARG A 74 13.64 -0.93 -0.18
N ASN A 75 13.83 -1.24 1.09
CA ASN A 75 13.62 -2.59 1.59
C ASN A 75 12.12 -2.93 1.75
N PRO A 76 11.75 -4.23 1.68
CA PRO A 76 10.40 -4.68 1.98
C PRO A 76 9.95 -4.20 3.36
N VAL A 77 8.67 -3.85 3.49
CA VAL A 77 8.15 -3.27 4.74
C VAL A 77 7.98 -4.32 5.83
N ILE A 78 7.67 -5.56 5.45
CA ILE A 78 7.50 -6.67 6.37
C ILE A 78 8.68 -7.62 6.25
N GLU A 79 9.48 -7.69 7.32
CA GLU A 79 10.61 -8.62 7.41
C GLU A 79 10.20 -9.96 8.04
N LYS A 80 9.20 -9.94 8.94
CA LYS A 80 8.72 -11.15 9.63
C LYS A 80 7.69 -11.89 8.79
N LYS A 81 7.95 -13.17 8.49
CA LYS A 81 7.08 -14.04 7.69
C LYS A 81 5.65 -14.16 8.23
N SER A 82 5.47 -14.23 9.55
CA SER A 82 4.13 -14.31 10.18
C SER A 82 3.26 -13.08 9.92
N VAL A 83 3.86 -11.88 9.96
CA VAL A 83 3.18 -10.61 9.65
C VAL A 83 2.87 -10.54 8.15
N ASN A 84 3.74 -11.09 7.29
CA ASN A 84 3.50 -11.13 5.85
C ASN A 84 2.31 -12.02 5.47
N ASN A 85 2.04 -13.09 6.23
CA ASN A 85 0.87 -13.93 6.00
C ASN A 85 -0.45 -13.16 6.14
N ILE A 86 -0.54 -12.22 7.09
CA ILE A 86 -1.71 -11.34 7.24
C ILE A 86 -1.84 -10.45 6.01
N MET A 87 -0.73 -9.86 5.54
CA MET A 87 -0.73 -9.03 4.33
C MET A 87 -1.21 -9.81 3.10
N ILE A 88 -0.68 -11.03 2.90
CA ILE A 88 -1.09 -11.93 1.81
C ILE A 88 -2.58 -12.27 1.92
N ALA A 89 -3.09 -12.60 3.11
CA ALA A 89 -4.50 -12.92 3.32
C ALA A 89 -5.41 -11.73 2.99
N LEU A 90 -5.04 -10.51 3.39
CA LEU A 90 -5.81 -9.31 3.07
C LEU A 90 -5.84 -9.03 1.55
N TYR A 91 -4.70 -9.15 0.87
CA TYR A 91 -4.66 -9.04 -0.59
C TYR A 91 -5.49 -10.13 -1.28
N ALA A 92 -5.41 -11.39 -0.81
CA ALA A 92 -6.18 -12.49 -1.38
C ALA A 92 -7.69 -12.24 -1.26
N PHE A 93 -8.15 -11.74 -0.12
CA PHE A 93 -9.56 -11.43 0.10
C PHE A 93 -10.06 -10.30 -0.82
N VAL A 94 -9.21 -9.29 -1.05
CA VAL A 94 -9.49 -8.22 -2.03
C VAL A 94 -9.50 -8.76 -3.47
N VAL A 95 -8.58 -9.64 -3.82
CA VAL A 95 -8.58 -10.23 -5.17
C VAL A 95 -9.85 -11.08 -5.39
N ILE A 96 -10.26 -11.86 -4.39
CA ILE A 96 -11.53 -12.62 -4.41
C ILE A 96 -12.74 -11.69 -4.56
N SER A 97 -12.72 -10.51 -3.94
CA SER A 97 -13.82 -9.54 -4.10
C SER A 97 -14.04 -9.13 -5.54
N PHE A 98 -12.96 -8.88 -6.28
CA PHE A 98 -13.07 -8.50 -7.69
C PHE A 98 -13.65 -9.63 -8.55
N PHE A 99 -13.29 -10.89 -8.29
CA PHE A 99 -13.90 -12.03 -8.97
C PHE A 99 -15.40 -12.11 -8.72
N ILE A 100 -15.83 -11.94 -7.47
CA ILE A 100 -17.26 -11.93 -7.10
C ILE A 100 -18.00 -10.77 -7.77
N THR A 101 -17.38 -9.59 -7.82
CA THR A 101 -17.95 -8.42 -8.52
C THR A 101 -18.12 -8.69 -10.02
N ILE A 102 -17.12 -9.29 -10.69
CA ILE A 102 -17.21 -9.65 -12.11
C ILE A 102 -18.35 -10.65 -12.35
N VAL A 103 -18.44 -11.72 -11.54
CA VAL A 103 -19.47 -12.74 -11.71
C VAL A 103 -20.87 -12.15 -11.61
N ASP A 104 -21.10 -11.24 -10.67
CA ASP A 104 -22.40 -10.57 -10.52
C ASP A 104 -22.71 -9.60 -11.66
N ILE A 105 -21.72 -8.87 -12.19
CA ILE A 105 -21.90 -8.04 -13.38
C ILE A 105 -22.36 -8.93 -14.56
N ILE A 106 -21.72 -10.09 -14.75
CA ILE A 106 -22.07 -11.05 -15.81
C ILE A 106 -23.48 -11.61 -15.62
N ILE A 107 -23.90 -11.90 -14.38
CA ILE A 107 -25.25 -12.43 -14.09
C ILE A 107 -26.33 -11.35 -14.27
N ARG A 108 -26.07 -10.11 -13.84
CA ARG A 108 -27.04 -9.01 -13.89
C ARG A 108 -27.24 -8.46 -15.30
N PHE A 109 -26.19 -8.44 -16.11
CA PHE A 109 -26.23 -7.80 -17.43
C PHE A 109 -27.33 -8.35 -18.37
N PRO A 110 -27.51 -9.68 -18.54
CA PRO A 110 -28.59 -10.24 -19.35
C PRO A 110 -29.99 -9.91 -18.83
N LEU A 111 -30.15 -9.87 -17.49
CA LEU A 111 -31.43 -9.64 -16.82
C LEU A 111 -31.93 -8.19 -16.97
N GLN A 112 -31.04 -7.26 -17.30
CA GLN A 112 -31.35 -5.83 -17.37
C GLN A 112 -31.58 -5.35 -18.82
N SER A 113 -31.35 -6.21 -19.82
CA SER A 113 -31.21 -5.87 -21.24
C SER A 113 -32.43 -5.21 -21.90
N GLU A 114 -33.63 -5.28 -21.32
CA GLU A 114 -34.83 -4.65 -21.88
C GLU A 114 -34.99 -3.16 -21.52
N MET A 115 -34.19 -2.62 -20.58
CA MET A 115 -34.39 -1.28 -19.97
C MET A 115 -33.13 -0.40 -19.94
N ILE A 116 -32.09 -0.69 -20.74
CA ILE A 116 -30.79 0.01 -20.67
C ILE A 116 -30.73 1.18 -21.65
N ASP A 117 -30.56 2.42 -21.16
CA ASP A 117 -30.29 3.61 -21.99
C ASP A 117 -28.77 3.80 -22.23
N TYR A 118 -28.40 4.65 -23.20
CA TYR A 118 -27.01 4.98 -23.53
C TYR A 118 -26.20 5.45 -22.31
N ASN A 119 -26.80 6.24 -21.42
CA ASN A 119 -26.16 6.71 -20.20
C ASN A 119 -25.81 5.56 -19.24
N ASP A 120 -26.65 4.53 -19.16
CA ASP A 120 -26.40 3.33 -18.35
C ASP A 120 -25.24 2.52 -18.93
N ILE A 121 -25.17 2.38 -20.25
CA ILE A 121 -24.05 1.73 -20.94
C ILE A 121 -22.74 2.46 -20.63
N GLN A 122 -22.74 3.80 -20.72
CA GLN A 122 -21.55 4.60 -20.39
C GLN A 122 -21.10 4.38 -18.93
N ALA A 123 -22.04 4.40 -17.97
CA ALA A 123 -21.73 4.16 -16.56
C ALA A 123 -21.16 2.75 -16.33
N ILE A 124 -21.72 1.72 -16.97
CA ILE A 124 -21.23 0.35 -16.91
C ILE A 124 -19.80 0.27 -17.45
N VAL A 125 -19.52 0.87 -18.61
CA VAL A 125 -18.17 0.88 -19.22
C VAL A 125 -17.15 1.55 -18.30
N ILE A 126 -17.48 2.72 -17.73
CA ILE A 126 -16.62 3.44 -16.78
C ILE A 126 -16.31 2.57 -15.55
N ASN A 127 -17.33 1.90 -14.98
CA ASN A 127 -17.16 1.03 -13.82
C ASN A 127 -16.31 -0.20 -14.12
N VAL A 128 -16.48 -0.82 -15.30
CA VAL A 128 -15.66 -1.96 -15.74
C VAL A 128 -14.20 -1.55 -15.94
N LEU A 129 -13.94 -0.40 -16.58
CA LEU A 129 -12.57 0.11 -16.77
C LEU A 129 -11.89 0.40 -15.43
N ALA A 130 -12.60 1.02 -14.49
CA ALA A 130 -12.08 1.26 -13.15
C ALA A 130 -11.77 -0.04 -12.39
N LEU A 131 -12.63 -1.06 -12.52
CA LEU A 131 -12.43 -2.38 -11.93
C LEU A 131 -11.19 -3.08 -12.51
N LEU A 132 -10.97 -2.99 -13.82
CA LEU A 132 -9.78 -3.55 -14.46
C LEU A 132 -8.50 -2.92 -13.95
N ILE A 133 -8.49 -1.58 -13.77
CA ILE A 133 -7.36 -0.87 -13.16
C ILE A 133 -7.09 -1.42 -11.76
N GLN A 134 -8.13 -1.56 -10.93
CA GLN A 134 -7.95 -2.10 -9.57
C GLN A 134 -7.40 -3.53 -9.61
N ILE A 135 -7.95 -4.41 -10.43
CA ILE A 135 -7.48 -5.81 -10.55
C ILE A 135 -5.99 -5.86 -10.88
N VAL A 136 -5.53 -5.09 -11.86
CA VAL A 136 -4.11 -5.08 -12.27
C VAL A 136 -3.21 -4.67 -11.10
N PHE A 137 -3.55 -3.58 -10.40
CA PHE A 137 -2.72 -3.07 -9.31
C PHE A 137 -2.76 -3.97 -8.07
N PHE A 138 -3.93 -4.51 -7.69
CA PHE A 138 -4.02 -5.42 -6.56
C PHE A 138 -3.40 -6.79 -6.85
N ALA A 139 -3.48 -7.31 -8.08
CA ALA A 139 -2.75 -8.50 -8.48
C ALA A 139 -1.23 -8.26 -8.41
N TYR A 140 -0.76 -7.10 -8.88
CA TYR A 140 0.63 -6.69 -8.71
C TYR A 140 1.04 -6.64 -7.23
N GLY A 141 0.22 -6.03 -6.37
CA GLY A 141 0.46 -5.99 -4.93
C GLY A 141 0.51 -7.38 -4.30
N PHE A 142 -0.43 -8.26 -4.66
CA PHE A 142 -0.52 -9.63 -4.16
C PHE A 142 0.70 -10.48 -4.52
N VAL A 143 1.13 -10.44 -5.78
CA VAL A 143 2.34 -11.15 -6.23
C VAL A 143 3.57 -10.68 -5.45
N ASN A 144 3.71 -9.37 -5.26
CA ASN A 144 4.81 -8.81 -4.49
C ASN A 144 4.73 -9.15 -2.99
N ALA A 145 3.53 -9.33 -2.43
CA ALA A 145 3.33 -9.78 -1.05
C ALA A 145 3.78 -11.24 -0.89
N ILE A 146 3.39 -12.14 -1.81
CA ILE A 146 3.81 -13.55 -1.82
C ILE A 146 5.34 -13.65 -1.91
N GLN A 147 5.95 -12.84 -2.77
CA GLN A 147 7.40 -12.80 -2.95
C GLN A 147 8.14 -12.13 -1.79
N GLY A 148 7.43 -11.55 -0.81
CA GLY A 148 8.05 -10.83 0.32
C GLY A 148 8.79 -9.55 -0.12
N MET A 149 8.48 -8.99 -1.29
CA MET A 149 9.17 -7.83 -1.86
C MET A 149 8.33 -6.54 -1.78
N LEU A 150 7.38 -6.47 -0.85
CA LEU A 150 6.44 -5.37 -0.74
C LEU A 150 7.11 -4.11 -0.13
N SER A 151 7.66 -3.24 -0.97
CA SER A 151 8.25 -1.97 -0.53
C SER A 151 7.18 -0.87 -0.34
N PRO A 152 7.49 0.24 0.37
CA PRO A 152 6.56 1.37 0.58
C PRO A 152 5.98 1.88 -0.74
N LYS A 153 6.82 2.06 -1.76
CA LYS A 153 6.39 2.54 -3.08
C LYS A 153 5.42 1.58 -3.76
N ARG A 154 5.62 0.26 -3.61
CA ARG A 154 4.74 -0.75 -4.21
C ARG A 154 3.37 -0.75 -3.54
N MET A 155 3.32 -0.67 -2.20
CA MET A 155 2.06 -0.49 -1.46
C MET A 155 1.35 0.80 -1.87
N GLY A 156 2.10 1.90 -1.92
CA GLY A 156 1.58 3.21 -2.33
C GLY A 156 0.95 3.18 -3.71
N ALA A 157 1.58 2.52 -4.69
CA ALA A 157 1.02 2.41 -6.04
C ALA A 157 -0.35 1.72 -6.06
N VAL A 158 -0.53 0.65 -5.27
CA VAL A 158 -1.82 -0.06 -5.17
C VAL A 158 -2.88 0.83 -4.54
N ILE A 159 -2.58 1.46 -3.40
CA ILE A 159 -3.54 2.30 -2.68
C ILE A 159 -3.91 3.55 -3.51
N VAL A 160 -2.94 4.18 -4.19
CA VAL A 160 -3.20 5.33 -5.08
C VAL A 160 -4.08 4.92 -6.25
N ALA A 161 -3.81 3.78 -6.89
CA ALA A 161 -4.63 3.28 -7.98
C ALA A 161 -6.07 2.97 -7.53
N PHE A 162 -6.23 2.43 -6.31
CA PHE A 162 -7.55 2.24 -5.70
C PHE A 162 -8.32 3.56 -5.57
N PHE A 163 -7.74 4.57 -4.91
CA PHE A 163 -8.39 5.86 -4.74
C PHE A 163 -8.64 6.61 -6.06
N ALA A 164 -7.73 6.49 -7.03
CA ALA A 164 -7.93 7.06 -8.35
C ALA A 164 -9.10 6.38 -9.09
N ALA A 165 -9.18 5.04 -9.02
CA ALA A 165 -10.27 4.29 -9.63
C ALA A 165 -11.62 4.58 -8.96
N THR A 166 -11.67 4.81 -7.64
CA THR A 166 -12.92 5.19 -6.96
C THR A 166 -13.38 6.61 -7.30
N CYS A 167 -12.46 7.53 -7.63
CA CYS A 167 -12.82 8.82 -8.21
C CYS A 167 -13.51 8.65 -9.58
N ILE A 168 -12.97 7.77 -10.43
CA ILE A 168 -13.53 7.50 -11.77
C ILE A 168 -14.97 6.96 -11.66
N THR A 169 -15.19 5.94 -10.81
CA THR A 169 -16.55 5.39 -10.62
C THR A 169 -17.51 6.40 -9.98
N GLY A 170 -17.00 7.26 -9.09
CA GLY A 170 -17.77 8.36 -8.51
C GLY A 170 -18.34 9.33 -9.55
N THR A 171 -17.59 9.60 -10.63
CA THR A 171 -18.05 10.49 -11.72
C THR A 171 -19.15 9.89 -12.60
N GLY A 172 -19.15 8.56 -12.81
CA GLY A 172 -20.19 7.88 -13.60
C GLY A 172 -21.59 8.04 -12.98
N ASN A 173 -21.68 8.01 -11.64
CA ASN A 173 -22.93 8.21 -10.91
C ASN A 173 -23.43 9.66 -10.91
N MET A 174 -22.61 10.63 -11.32
CA MET A 174 -23.00 12.04 -11.37
C MET A 174 -23.79 12.41 -12.60
N VAL A 175 -23.63 11.68 -13.71
CA VAL A 175 -24.34 11.95 -14.98
C VAL A 175 -25.86 11.73 -14.83
N ILE A 176 -26.28 11.02 -13.77
CA ILE A 176 -27.65 10.51 -13.59
C ILE A 176 -28.52 11.41 -12.68
N ASN A 177 -27.96 12.30 -11.84
CA ASN A 177 -28.71 13.01 -10.78
C ASN A 177 -28.65 14.56 -10.85
N SER A 178 -29.66 15.24 -10.27
CA SER A 178 -29.89 16.69 -10.35
C SER A 178 -28.92 17.58 -9.53
N ASN A 179 -28.78 18.86 -9.93
CA ASN A 179 -27.75 19.84 -9.53
C ASN A 179 -27.37 19.91 -8.02
N VAL A 180 -28.30 19.81 -7.07
CA VAL A 180 -27.98 19.91 -5.63
C VAL A 180 -27.39 18.61 -5.08
N GLN A 181 -27.83 17.46 -5.59
CA GLN A 181 -27.23 16.18 -5.23
C GLN A 181 -25.79 16.11 -5.76
N ILE A 182 -25.52 16.60 -6.97
CA ILE A 182 -24.18 16.60 -7.56
C ILE A 182 -23.13 17.18 -6.60
N VAL A 183 -23.39 18.34 -5.98
CA VAL A 183 -22.46 18.99 -5.04
C VAL A 183 -22.23 18.15 -3.78
N LEU A 184 -23.28 17.55 -3.21
CA LEU A 184 -23.16 16.65 -2.07
C LEU A 184 -22.37 15.38 -2.43
N TRP A 185 -22.55 14.86 -3.64
CA TRP A 185 -21.80 13.72 -4.15
C TRP A 185 -20.31 14.05 -4.33
N TRP A 186 -19.93 15.26 -4.77
CA TRP A 186 -18.52 15.69 -4.78
C TRP A 186 -17.89 15.66 -3.39
N ILE A 187 -18.57 16.23 -2.40
CA ILE A 187 -18.05 16.36 -1.02
C ILE A 187 -17.92 14.99 -0.37
N VAL A 188 -18.89 14.10 -0.56
CA VAL A 188 -18.97 12.81 0.12
C VAL A 188 -18.16 11.73 -0.61
N LEU A 189 -18.09 11.78 -1.94
CA LEU A 189 -17.43 10.73 -2.74
C LEU A 189 -16.08 11.11 -3.30
N ILE A 190 -15.97 12.24 -4.01
CA ILE A 190 -14.78 12.48 -4.84
C ILE A 190 -13.67 13.08 -3.99
N ILE A 191 -13.97 14.11 -3.19
CA ILE A 191 -12.97 14.83 -2.40
C ILE A 191 -12.19 13.90 -1.45
N PRO A 192 -12.83 13.02 -0.65
CA PRO A 192 -12.08 12.14 0.25
C PRO A 192 -11.15 11.19 -0.49
N ASN A 193 -11.54 10.69 -1.67
CA ASN A 193 -10.71 9.81 -2.48
C ASN A 193 -9.55 10.57 -3.15
N ILE A 194 -9.75 11.80 -3.63
CA ILE A 194 -8.66 12.66 -4.12
C ILE A 194 -7.65 12.92 -3.00
N VAL A 195 -8.13 13.31 -1.82
CA VAL A 195 -7.27 13.52 -0.64
C VAL A 195 -6.53 12.23 -0.30
N GLY A 196 -7.22 11.09 -0.28
CA GLY A 196 -6.62 9.76 -0.10
C GLY A 196 -5.47 9.50 -1.08
N ALA A 197 -5.71 9.65 -2.38
CA ALA A 197 -4.69 9.43 -3.41
C ALA A 197 -3.46 10.34 -3.22
N VAL A 198 -3.67 11.64 -3.01
CA VAL A 198 -2.57 12.62 -2.86
C VAL A 198 -1.76 12.35 -1.59
N VAL A 199 -2.45 12.10 -0.46
CA VAL A 199 -1.80 11.86 0.83
C VAL A 199 -1.08 10.51 0.83
N THR A 200 -1.67 9.47 0.24
CA THR A 200 -1.00 8.18 0.05
C THR A 200 0.24 8.34 -0.83
N PHE A 201 0.17 9.06 -1.94
CA PHE A 201 1.34 9.32 -2.79
C PHE A 201 2.44 10.05 -2.01
N ALA A 202 2.08 11.09 -1.26
CA ALA A 202 3.01 11.84 -0.43
C ALA A 202 3.68 10.95 0.64
N TYR A 203 2.90 10.08 1.30
CA TYR A 203 3.37 9.24 2.40
C TYR A 203 4.16 8.01 1.94
N PHE A 204 3.66 7.25 0.97
CA PHE A 204 4.24 5.98 0.53
C PHE A 204 5.25 6.12 -0.60
N VAL A 205 5.05 7.07 -1.53
CA VAL A 205 5.85 7.19 -2.75
C VAL A 205 6.91 8.28 -2.62
N SER A 206 6.52 9.46 -2.14
CA SER A 206 7.42 10.60 -1.94
C SER A 206 8.20 10.55 -0.62
N GLY A 207 7.84 9.64 0.29
CA GLY A 207 8.58 9.43 1.54
C GLY A 207 8.33 10.48 2.64
N LYS A 208 7.26 11.29 2.57
CA LYS A 208 6.97 12.27 3.62
C LYS A 208 6.66 11.56 4.95
N LYS A 209 7.38 11.92 6.01
CA LYS A 209 7.37 11.20 7.30
C LYS A 209 6.39 11.74 8.35
N SER A 210 5.74 12.88 8.11
CA SER A 210 4.85 13.47 9.12
C SER A 210 3.67 12.54 9.44
N LYS A 211 3.39 12.36 10.74
CA LYS A 211 2.29 11.54 11.25
C LYS A 211 0.92 11.96 10.70
N ILE A 212 0.79 13.24 10.31
CA ILE A 212 -0.47 13.78 9.76
C ILE A 212 -0.92 13.02 8.51
N TYR A 213 0.02 12.57 7.67
CA TYR A 213 -0.33 11.85 6.44
C TYR A 213 -0.95 10.48 6.76
N SER A 214 -0.37 9.71 7.69
CA SER A 214 -0.95 8.43 8.13
C SER A 214 -2.33 8.61 8.76
N ILE A 215 -2.53 9.67 9.55
CA ILE A 215 -3.83 9.97 10.17
C ILE A 215 -4.88 10.25 9.09
N ILE A 216 -4.56 11.06 8.09
CA ILE A 216 -5.50 11.38 7.00
C ILE A 216 -5.84 10.11 6.21
N ILE A 217 -4.86 9.24 5.91
CA ILE A 217 -5.14 7.96 5.23
C ILE A 217 -6.12 7.10 6.04
N TYR A 218 -5.96 7.02 7.37
CA TYR A 218 -6.90 6.30 8.23
C TYR A 218 -8.30 6.91 8.19
N LEU A 219 -8.42 8.24 8.28
CA LEU A 219 -9.71 8.94 8.22
C LEU A 219 -10.42 8.70 6.90
N VAL A 220 -9.70 8.78 5.77
CA VAL A 220 -10.26 8.50 4.45
C VAL A 220 -10.70 7.04 4.34
N ALA A 221 -9.90 6.09 4.86
CA ALA A 221 -10.24 4.68 4.82
C ALA A 221 -11.49 4.36 5.67
N ILE A 222 -11.58 4.93 6.87
CA ILE A 222 -12.73 4.80 7.77
C ILE A 222 -13.99 5.42 7.15
N TRP A 223 -13.86 6.61 6.55
CA TRP A 223 -14.94 7.24 5.80
C TRP A 223 -15.45 6.34 4.67
N GLY A 224 -14.53 5.73 3.92
CA GLY A 224 -14.85 4.76 2.87
C GLY A 224 -15.67 3.58 3.39
N MET A 225 -15.31 3.02 4.55
CA MET A 225 -16.09 1.96 5.20
C MET A 225 -17.50 2.43 5.59
N PHE A 226 -17.62 3.58 6.25
CA PHE A 226 -18.92 4.14 6.63
C PHE A 226 -19.83 4.36 5.43
N ARG A 227 -19.26 4.90 4.35
CA ARG A 227 -19.97 5.11 3.09
C ARG A 227 -20.49 3.80 2.51
N ILE A 228 -19.66 2.76 2.47
CA ILE A 228 -20.02 1.44 1.94
C ILE A 228 -21.14 0.81 2.77
N ILE A 229 -21.07 0.93 4.10
CA ILE A 229 -22.13 0.46 5.00
C ILE A 229 -23.43 1.21 4.73
N TYR A 230 -23.36 2.54 4.68
CA TYR A 230 -24.53 3.38 4.43
C TYR A 230 -25.19 3.09 3.07
N SER A 231 -24.39 2.95 2.00
CA SER A 231 -24.91 2.70 0.65
C SER A 231 -25.58 1.34 0.50
N ASN A 232 -25.20 0.35 1.30
CA ASN A 232 -25.75 -1.01 1.24
C ASN A 232 -26.86 -1.26 2.28
N TYR A 233 -27.10 -0.33 3.21
CA TYR A 233 -28.04 -0.53 4.32
C TYR A 233 -29.44 -0.98 3.87
N ASN A 234 -30.05 -0.25 2.93
CA ASN A 234 -31.40 -0.56 2.46
C ASN A 234 -31.48 -1.94 1.77
N LEU A 235 -30.46 -2.31 0.98
CA LEU A 235 -30.40 -3.60 0.32
C LEU A 235 -30.22 -4.75 1.31
N ILE A 236 -29.52 -4.52 2.43
CA ILE A 236 -29.32 -5.54 3.45
C ILE A 236 -30.60 -5.74 4.27
N VAL A 237 -31.26 -4.66 4.67
CA VAL A 237 -32.40 -4.73 5.61
C VAL A 237 -33.73 -5.01 4.91
N HIS A 238 -33.92 -4.53 3.68
CA HIS A 238 -35.24 -4.53 3.03
C HIS A 238 -35.34 -5.39 1.77
N ALA A 239 -34.23 -5.91 1.25
CA ALA A 239 -34.28 -6.78 0.08
C ALA A 239 -34.69 -8.22 0.44
N ASN A 240 -35.05 -8.99 -0.58
CA ASN A 240 -35.24 -10.43 -0.43
C ASN A 240 -33.95 -11.11 0.07
N GLN A 241 -34.11 -12.31 0.64
CA GLN A 241 -33.01 -13.04 1.30
C GLN A 241 -31.79 -13.23 0.39
N TYR A 242 -31.98 -13.49 -0.90
CA TYR A 242 -30.90 -13.66 -1.85
C TYR A 242 -30.11 -12.37 -2.08
N LEU A 243 -30.80 -11.26 -2.35
CA LEU A 243 -30.18 -9.97 -2.64
C LEU A 243 -29.53 -9.38 -1.38
N SER A 244 -30.13 -9.57 -0.21
CA SER A 244 -29.54 -9.21 1.08
C SER A 244 -28.24 -9.99 1.34
N MET A 245 -28.22 -11.31 1.09
CA MET A 245 -27.01 -12.13 1.25
C MET A 245 -25.89 -11.72 0.29
N ASN A 246 -26.20 -11.51 -1.00
CA ASN A 246 -25.21 -11.04 -1.99
C ASN A 246 -24.63 -9.66 -1.59
N SER A 247 -25.50 -8.72 -1.18
CA SER A 247 -25.09 -7.38 -0.74
C SER A 247 -24.22 -7.44 0.52
N THR A 248 -24.52 -8.34 1.45
CA THR A 248 -23.71 -8.55 2.66
C THR A 248 -22.32 -9.09 2.32
N VAL A 249 -22.22 -10.07 1.41
CA VAL A 249 -20.94 -10.61 0.97
C VAL A 249 -20.09 -9.52 0.31
N ARG A 250 -20.67 -8.72 -0.59
CA ARG A 250 -20.00 -7.56 -1.20
C ARG A 250 -19.51 -6.55 -0.18
N LEU A 251 -20.37 -6.20 0.77
CA LEU A 251 -20.05 -5.25 1.84
C LEU A 251 -18.76 -5.66 2.57
N VAL A 252 -18.70 -6.92 3.03
CA VAL A 252 -17.53 -7.44 3.76
C VAL A 252 -16.27 -7.38 2.90
N LEU A 253 -16.40 -7.72 1.63
CA LEU A 253 -15.33 -7.73 0.64
C LEU A 253 -14.80 -6.34 0.28
N GLU A 254 -15.66 -5.33 0.19
CA GLU A 254 -15.27 -3.94 -0.04
C GLU A 254 -14.63 -3.29 1.21
N ILE A 255 -15.11 -3.65 2.40
CA ILE A 255 -14.50 -3.23 3.68
C ILE A 255 -13.06 -3.76 3.78
N ALA A 256 -12.78 -4.97 3.28
CA ALA A 256 -11.44 -5.54 3.35
C ALA A 256 -10.36 -4.74 2.60
N ILE A 257 -10.73 -4.03 1.52
CA ILE A 257 -9.80 -3.11 0.85
C ILE A 257 -9.34 -2.03 1.81
N HIS A 258 -10.27 -1.45 2.57
CA HIS A 258 -9.99 -0.41 3.55
C HIS A 258 -9.19 -0.96 4.74
N CYS A 259 -9.46 -2.20 5.17
CA CYS A 259 -8.64 -2.89 6.16
C CYS A 259 -7.20 -3.08 5.67
N LEU A 260 -6.99 -3.43 4.39
CA LEU A 260 -5.67 -3.54 3.80
C LEU A 260 -4.95 -2.18 3.79
N VAL A 261 -5.62 -1.10 3.39
CA VAL A 261 -5.06 0.27 3.39
C VAL A 261 -4.61 0.66 4.79
N ILE A 262 -5.45 0.45 5.80
CA ILE A 262 -5.13 0.73 7.21
C ILE A 262 -3.93 -0.11 7.65
N TYR A 263 -3.94 -1.41 7.37
CA TYR A 263 -2.86 -2.30 7.77
C TYR A 263 -1.52 -1.93 7.12
N GLN A 264 -1.49 -1.63 5.83
CA GLN A 264 -0.28 -1.19 5.13
C GLN A 264 0.27 0.12 5.69
N THR A 265 -0.62 1.06 6.01
CA THR A 265 -0.24 2.35 6.61
C THR A 265 0.35 2.15 8.00
N TYR A 266 -0.25 1.26 8.80
CA TYR A 266 0.22 0.92 10.13
C TYR A 266 1.60 0.25 10.12
N VAL A 267 1.79 -0.78 9.29
CA VAL A 267 3.07 -1.48 9.22
C VAL A 267 4.18 -0.55 8.69
N LEU A 268 3.89 0.31 7.72
CA LEU A 268 4.86 1.31 7.25
C LEU A 268 5.21 2.32 8.36
N TRP A 269 4.22 2.78 9.11
CA TRP A 269 4.44 3.69 10.23
C TRP A 269 5.34 3.07 11.29
N ILE A 270 5.07 1.82 11.70
CA ILE A 270 5.93 1.08 12.65
C ILE A 270 7.34 0.92 12.10
N LYS A 271 7.49 0.53 10.83
CA LYS A 271 8.81 0.37 10.23
C LYS A 271 9.63 1.67 10.29
N ARG A 272 8.99 2.80 9.99
CA ARG A 272 9.64 4.12 10.05
C ARG A 272 9.96 4.53 11.49
N GLN A 273 9.08 4.23 12.44
CA GLN A 273 9.33 4.52 13.85
C GLN A 273 10.50 3.68 14.41
N ASN A 274 10.50 2.38 14.14
CA ASN A 274 11.62 1.51 14.52
C ASN A 274 12.94 1.98 13.89
N ALA A 275 12.92 2.53 12.68
CA ALA A 275 14.11 3.09 12.07
C ALA A 275 14.59 4.38 12.76
N ILE A 276 13.68 5.18 13.33
CA ILE A 276 14.01 6.38 14.11
C ILE A 276 14.51 6.00 15.51
N ASP A 277 13.95 4.98 16.15
CA ASP A 277 14.40 4.51 17.47
C ASP A 277 15.79 3.83 17.40
N ILE A 278 16.21 3.47 16.19
CA ILE A 278 17.53 2.91 15.87
C ILE A 278 18.49 4.01 15.35
N SER A 279 18.00 5.22 15.07
CA SER A 279 18.71 6.39 14.53
C SER A 279 19.08 7.44 15.58
#